data_AF-A0A4Y2BJ69-F1
#
_entry.id   AF-A0A4Y2BJ69-F1
#
_cell.length_a   1.000
_cell.length_b   1.000
_cell.length_c   1.000
_cell.angle_alpha   90.00
_cell.angle_beta   90.00
_cell.angle_gamma   90.00
#
_symmetry.space_group_name_H-M   'P 1'
#
loop_
_entity.id
_entity.type
_entity.pdbx_description
1 polymer ?
#
loop_
_entity_poly.entity_id
_entity_poly.type
_entity_poly.pdbx_seq_one_letter_code
_entity_poly.pdbx_strand_id
1 'polypeptide(L)'
;MKNELMDRAPPGSISGCHPSGWIQSEIFTNPMNIFISYVKPTKEDPVVLILDGYTTHTRNIDVIDLARKNSVSLVCLPLHSLNLMQPLDKMFLKVFKTYYAQKIENWLAMDPLRAVQT
;
A
#
# COMPACT_ATOMS: atom_id res chain seq x y z
N MET A 1 4.12 -15.03 6.92
CA MET A 1 4.81 -14.62 5.66
C MET A 1 6.05 -15.48 5.57
N LYS A 2 6.44 -15.96 4.39
CA LYS A 2 7.73 -16.64 4.26
C LYS A 2 8.85 -15.59 4.39
N ASN A 3 9.83 -15.82 5.24
CA ASN A 3 10.90 -14.83 5.52
C ASN A 3 11.71 -14.50 4.26
N GLU A 4 11.83 -15.45 3.34
CA GLU A 4 12.49 -15.29 2.03
C GLU A 4 11.90 -14.15 1.18
N LEU A 5 10.66 -13.72 1.42
CA LEU A 5 10.06 -12.58 0.73
C LEU A 5 10.69 -11.24 1.11
N MET A 6 11.43 -11.19 2.21
CA MET A 6 12.16 -10.00 2.66
C MET A 6 13.65 -10.07 2.32
N ASP A 7 14.10 -11.13 1.66
CA ASP A 7 15.49 -11.24 1.23
C ASP A 7 15.81 -10.13 0.23
N ARG A 8 16.88 -9.38 0.52
CA ARG A 8 17.32 -8.20 -0.27
C ARG A 8 16.32 -7.04 -0.26
N ALA A 9 15.35 -7.02 0.64
CA ALA A 9 14.53 -5.84 0.86
C ALA A 9 15.42 -4.65 1.30
N PRO A 10 15.11 -3.41 0.88
CA PRO A 10 15.85 -2.24 1.32
C PRO A 10 15.94 -2.12 2.84
N PRO A 11 17.04 -1.59 3.42
CA PRO A 11 17.14 -1.34 4.85
C PRO A 11 15.97 -0.48 5.36
N GLY A 12 15.35 -0.90 6.47
CA GLY A 12 14.17 -0.25 7.04
C GLY A 12 12.83 -0.74 6.47
N SER A 13 12.83 -1.72 5.54
CA SER A 13 11.61 -2.36 5.07
C SER A 13 10.92 -3.12 6.21
N ILE A 14 9.60 -2.98 6.30
CA ILE A 14 8.77 -3.63 7.29
C ILE A 14 7.76 -4.53 6.58
N SER A 15 7.55 -5.73 7.10
CA SER A 15 6.60 -6.70 6.56
C SER A 15 5.44 -6.96 7.52
N GLY A 16 4.25 -7.14 6.96
CA GLY A 16 3.09 -7.68 7.66
C GLY A 16 2.27 -8.54 6.72
N CYS A 17 1.70 -9.64 7.21
CA CYS A 17 0.75 -10.44 6.44
C CYS A 17 -0.38 -10.94 7.33
N HIS A 18 -1.55 -11.09 6.74
CA HIS A 18 -2.64 -11.86 7.33
C HIS A 18 -2.80 -13.17 6.56
N PRO A 19 -3.17 -14.30 7.20
CA PRO A 19 -3.44 -15.56 6.51
C PRO A 19 -4.51 -15.46 5.41
N SER A 20 -5.43 -14.50 5.49
CA SER A 20 -6.44 -14.28 4.46
C SER A 20 -5.90 -13.59 3.19
N GLY A 21 -4.67 -13.08 3.20
CA GLY A 21 -4.10 -12.27 2.12
C GLY A 21 -4.59 -10.82 2.08
N TRP A 22 -5.58 -10.45 2.92
CA TRP A 22 -6.11 -9.10 2.99
C TRP A 22 -5.50 -8.33 4.18
N ILE A 23 -5.30 -7.01 4.01
CA ILE A 23 -4.96 -6.13 5.12
C ILE A 23 -6.13 -6.14 6.11
N GLN A 24 -5.84 -6.38 7.39
CA GLN A 24 -6.81 -6.25 8.49
C GLN A 24 -6.60 -4.91 9.20
N SER A 25 -7.63 -4.43 9.91
CA SER A 25 -7.53 -3.20 10.69
C SER A 25 -6.36 -3.22 11.68
N GLU A 26 -6.11 -4.35 12.35
CA GLU A 26 -4.99 -4.47 13.30
C GLU A 26 -3.62 -4.34 12.64
N ILE A 27 -3.50 -4.73 11.36
CA ILE A 27 -2.25 -4.69 10.60
C ILE A 27 -2.04 -3.30 9.99
N PHE A 28 -3.12 -2.56 9.71
CA PHE A 28 -3.05 -1.29 9.00
C PHE A 28 -2.48 -0.13 9.84
N THR A 29 -2.51 -0.23 11.17
CA THR A 29 -1.90 0.77 12.06
C THR A 29 -0.39 0.90 11.84
N ASN A 30 0.28 -0.19 11.44
CA ASN A 30 1.73 -0.19 11.17
C ASN A 30 2.09 0.68 9.95
N PRO A 31 1.48 0.49 8.76
CA PRO A 31 1.63 1.41 7.62
C PRO A 31 1.42 2.88 7.97
N MET A 32 0.44 3.21 8.82
CA MET A 32 0.17 4.60 9.21
C MET A 32 1.33 5.20 10.04
N ASN A 33 1.87 4.44 11.00
CA ASN A 33 3.05 4.89 11.76
C ASN A 33 4.27 5.11 10.86
N ILE A 34 4.49 4.21 9.90
CA ILE A 34 5.56 4.35 8.91
C ILE A 34 5.34 5.63 8.09
N PHE A 35 4.15 5.84 7.56
CA PHE A 35 3.80 7.04 6.79
C PHE A 35 4.12 8.33 7.57
N ILE A 36 3.67 8.42 8.83
CA ILE A 36 3.94 9.59 9.68
C ILE A 36 5.45 9.77 9.92
N SER A 37 6.19 8.68 10.15
CA SER A 37 7.65 8.76 10.38
C SER A 37 8.44 9.27 9.17
N TYR A 38 7.95 9.00 7.96
CA TYR A 38 8.56 9.45 6.72
C TYR A 38 8.14 10.86 6.31
N VAL A 39 6.84 11.15 6.35
CA VAL A 39 6.29 12.43 5.89
C VAL A 39 6.49 13.54 6.93
N LYS A 40 6.50 13.17 8.23
CA LYS A 40 6.71 14.09 9.36
C LYS A 40 5.78 15.31 9.35
N PRO A 41 4.46 15.10 9.24
CA PRO A 41 3.47 16.18 9.27
C PRO A 41 3.55 16.98 10.57
N THR A 42 3.30 18.29 10.47
CA THR A 42 3.26 19.22 11.61
C THR A 42 1.97 20.04 11.58
N LYS A 43 1.73 20.89 12.59
CA LYS A 43 0.54 21.77 12.56
C LYS A 43 0.69 22.88 11.54
N GLU A 44 1.92 23.30 11.29
CA GLU A 44 2.31 24.34 10.35
C GLU A 44 2.38 23.80 8.91
N ASP A 45 2.66 22.50 8.75
CA ASP A 45 2.69 21.77 7.49
C ASP A 45 1.84 20.48 7.58
N PRO A 46 0.50 20.61 7.54
CA PRO A 46 -0.40 19.47 7.65
C PRO A 46 -0.47 18.69 6.33
N VAL A 47 -0.76 17.40 6.42
CA VAL A 47 -0.77 16.49 5.26
C VAL A 47 -2.15 15.93 5.01
N VAL A 48 -2.52 15.79 3.75
CA VAL A 48 -3.74 15.08 3.33
C VAL A 48 -3.37 13.69 2.83
N LEU A 49 -3.95 12.66 3.43
CA LEU A 49 -3.83 11.27 2.98
C LEU A 49 -5.14 10.85 2.29
N ILE A 50 -5.04 10.54 0.99
CA ILE A 50 -6.17 10.09 0.17
C ILE A 50 -6.24 8.56 0.19
N LEU A 51 -7.41 8.03 0.53
CA LEU A 51 -7.69 6.60 0.68
C LEU A 51 -8.83 6.16 -0.23
N ASP A 52 -8.89 4.87 -0.52
CA ASP A 52 -9.87 4.25 -1.41
C ASP A 52 -11.27 4.03 -0.77
N GLY A 53 -11.39 4.31 0.53
CA GLY A 53 -12.64 4.16 1.27
C GLY A 53 -12.95 2.72 1.71
N TYR A 54 -12.01 1.78 1.60
CA TYR A 54 -12.23 0.41 2.09
C TYR A 54 -12.44 0.37 3.62
N THR A 55 -13.17 -0.65 4.10
CA THR A 55 -13.64 -0.73 5.49
C THR A 55 -12.51 -0.77 6.52
N THR A 56 -11.35 -1.34 6.18
CA THR A 56 -10.19 -1.43 7.09
C THR A 56 -9.55 -0.09 7.40
N HIS A 57 -9.71 0.90 6.52
CA HIS A 57 -9.20 2.25 6.73
C HIS A 57 -10.28 3.21 7.22
N THR A 58 -11.55 2.96 6.88
CA THR A 58 -12.69 3.80 7.27
C THR A 58 -13.33 3.41 8.61
N ARG A 59 -13.18 2.16 9.05
CA ARG A 59 -13.68 1.64 10.35
C ARG A 59 -12.54 1.23 11.28
N ASN A 60 -11.51 2.05 11.37
CA ASN A 60 -10.38 1.86 12.28
C ASN A 60 -10.17 3.13 13.11
N ILE A 61 -10.58 3.09 14.38
CA ILE A 61 -10.51 4.24 15.28
C ILE A 61 -9.06 4.63 15.60
N ASP A 62 -8.17 3.64 15.75
CA ASP A 62 -6.77 3.87 16.07
C ASP A 62 -6.08 4.70 14.98
N VAL A 63 -6.39 4.41 13.71
CA VAL A 63 -5.86 5.14 12.56
C VAL A 63 -6.42 6.56 12.50
N ILE A 64 -7.70 6.75 12.79
CA ILE A 64 -8.34 8.07 12.80
C ILE A 64 -7.73 8.95 13.90
N ASP A 65 -7.56 8.40 15.10
CA ASP A 65 -6.98 9.13 16.23
C ASP A 65 -5.49 9.42 16.01
N LEU A 66 -4.75 8.46 15.45
CA LEU A 66 -3.35 8.65 15.08
C LEU A 66 -3.18 9.75 14.01
N ALA A 67 -4.05 9.77 13.00
CA ALA A 67 -4.05 10.80 11.96
C ALA A 67 -4.32 12.19 12.56
N ARG A 68 -5.38 12.31 13.37
CA ARG A 68 -5.75 13.57 14.03
C ARG A 68 -4.64 14.09 14.93
N LYS A 69 -3.99 13.20 15.69
CA LYS A 69 -2.88 13.55 16.60
C LYS A 69 -1.65 14.09 15.87
N ASN A 70 -1.42 13.64 14.63
CA ASN A 70 -0.22 13.96 13.86
C ASN A 70 -0.52 14.91 12.67
N SER A 71 -1.57 15.73 12.74
CA SER A 71 -1.90 16.71 11.68
C SER A 71 -2.06 16.09 10.29
N VAL A 72 -2.60 14.87 10.22
CA VAL A 72 -2.98 14.20 8.97
C VAL A 72 -4.49 14.23 8.79
N SER A 73 -4.95 14.83 7.69
CA SER A 73 -6.35 14.79 7.26
C SER A 73 -6.58 13.59 6.36
N LEU A 74 -7.51 12.71 6.74
CA LEU A 74 -7.90 11.56 5.94
C LEU A 74 -9.04 11.93 5.00
N VAL A 75 -8.87 11.68 3.70
CA VAL A 75 -9.90 11.88 2.68
C VAL A 75 -10.17 10.55 2.00
N CYS A 76 -11.41 10.08 2.06
CA CYS A 76 -11.82 8.86 1.38
C CYS A 76 -12.50 9.19 0.06
N LEU A 77 -12.07 8.53 -1.02
CA LEU A 77 -12.71 8.65 -2.32
C LEU A 77 -14.09 7.96 -2.30
N PRO A 78 -15.07 8.44 -3.09
CA PRO A 78 -16.36 7.78 -3.23
C PRO A 78 -16.22 6.34 -3.70
N LEU A 79 -17.13 5.46 -3.25
CA LEU A 79 -17.20 4.09 -3.74
C LEU A 79 -17.28 4.06 -5.28
N HIS A 80 -16.61 3.08 -5.89
CA HIS A 80 -16.58 2.88 -7.36
C HIS A 80 -15.94 4.02 -8.18
N SER A 81 -15.17 4.92 -7.54
CA SER A 81 -14.42 5.98 -8.23
C SER A 81 -12.91 5.75 -8.32
N LEU A 82 -12.41 4.62 -7.80
CA LEU A 82 -10.97 4.32 -7.74
C LEU A 82 -10.32 4.28 -9.12
N ASN A 83 -10.99 3.60 -10.04
CA ASN A 83 -10.59 3.53 -11.44
C ASN A 83 -10.77 4.85 -12.21
N LEU A 84 -11.18 5.94 -11.57
CA LEU A 84 -11.29 7.27 -12.17
C LEU A 84 -10.35 8.25 -11.47
N MET A 85 -10.28 8.20 -10.14
CA MET A 85 -9.69 9.26 -9.32
C MET A 85 -8.46 8.83 -8.53
N GLN A 86 -8.19 7.53 -8.33
CA GLN A 86 -7.07 7.09 -7.50
C GLN A 86 -5.73 7.24 -8.25
N PRO A 87 -4.86 8.20 -7.87
CA PRO A 87 -3.66 8.50 -8.65
C PRO A 87 -2.67 7.34 -8.67
N LEU A 88 -2.56 6.61 -7.56
CA LEU A 88 -1.68 5.45 -7.41
C LEU A 88 -1.99 4.37 -8.46
N ASP A 89 -3.27 4.05 -8.65
CA ASP A 89 -3.72 3.04 -9.62
C ASP A 89 -3.52 3.50 -11.06
N LYS A 90 -3.83 4.77 -11.36
CA LYS A 90 -3.82 5.31 -12.73
C LYS A 90 -2.43 5.61 -13.26
N MET A 91 -1.54 6.07 -12.40
CA MET A 91 -0.23 6.56 -12.81
C MET A 91 0.83 5.50 -12.52
N PHE A 92 1.15 5.30 -11.25
CA PHE A 92 2.29 4.47 -10.86
C PHE A 92 2.03 2.97 -11.09
N LEU A 93 0.95 2.44 -10.51
CA LEU A 93 0.68 1.00 -10.57
C LEU A 93 0.32 0.53 -11.98
N LYS A 94 -0.32 1.37 -12.80
CA LYS A 94 -0.55 1.07 -14.22
C LYS A 94 0.77 0.82 -14.93
N VAL A 95 1.71 1.76 -14.84
CA VAL A 95 3.02 1.65 -15.51
C VAL A 95 3.83 0.48 -14.93
N PHE A 96 3.82 0.33 -13.61
CA PHE A 96 4.48 -0.79 -12.94
C PHE A 96 3.95 -2.15 -13.41
N LYS A 97 2.62 -2.35 -13.44
CA LYS A 97 2.00 -3.59 -13.93
C LYS A 97 2.37 -3.90 -15.37
N THR A 98 2.43 -2.88 -16.25
CA THR A 98 2.87 -3.06 -17.64
C THR A 98 4.29 -3.60 -17.73
N TYR A 99 5.26 -2.94 -17.06
CA TYR A 99 6.65 -3.40 -17.12
C TYR A 99 6.88 -4.73 -16.40
N TYR A 100 6.15 -4.97 -15.32
CA TYR A 100 6.18 -6.24 -14.60
C TYR A 100 5.70 -7.39 -15.50
N ALA A 101 4.58 -7.20 -16.21
CA ALA A 101 4.07 -8.18 -17.18
C ALA A 101 5.09 -8.45 -18.30
N GLN A 102 5.70 -7.41 -18.88
CA GLN A 102 6.75 -7.58 -19.89
C GLN A 102 7.96 -8.37 -19.36
N LYS A 103 8.36 -8.14 -18.11
CA LYS A 103 9.45 -8.90 -17.49
C LYS A 103 9.09 -10.35 -17.28
N ILE A 104 7.86 -10.65 -16.87
CA ILE A 104 7.34 -12.01 -16.78
C ILE A 104 7.35 -12.69 -18.15
N GLU A 105 6.82 -12.03 -19.18
CA GLU A 105 6.77 -12.58 -20.54
C GLU A 105 8.16 -12.92 -21.08
N ASN A 106 9.12 -12.01 -20.91
CA ASN A 106 10.51 -12.25 -21.30
C ASN A 106 11.13 -13.43 -20.53
N TRP A 107 10.87 -13.53 -19.23
CA TRP A 107 11.37 -14.63 -18.42
C TRP A 107 10.77 -15.98 -18.83
N LEU A 108 9.46 -16.04 -19.07
CA LEU A 108 8.78 -17.24 -19.56
C LEU A 108 9.24 -17.65 -20.96
N ALA A 109 9.56 -16.69 -21.85
CA ALA A 109 10.13 -16.98 -23.16
C ALA A 109 11.53 -17.60 -23.07
N MET A 110 12.30 -17.27 -22.02
CA MET A 110 13.64 -17.82 -21.78
C MET A 110 13.61 -19.17 -21.03
N ASP A 111 12.56 -19.45 -20.26
CA ASP A 111 12.42 -20.68 -19.46
C ASP A 111 10.96 -21.22 -19.50
N PRO A 112 10.53 -21.82 -20.62
CA PRO A 112 9.11 -22.15 -20.89
C PRO A 112 8.52 -23.24 -19.97
N LEU A 113 9.39 -23.97 -19.25
CA LEU A 113 8.98 -25.08 -18.36
C LEU A 113 8.69 -24.62 -16.94
N ARG A 114 8.91 -23.33 -16.62
CA ARG A 114 8.62 -22.78 -15.29
C ARG A 114 7.33 -21.96 -15.29
N ALA A 115 6.56 -22.15 -14.23
CA ALA A 115 5.38 -21.34 -13.94
C ALA A 115 5.75 -20.17 -13.02
N VAL A 116 5.15 -19.00 -13.27
CA VAL A 116 5.17 -17.91 -12.29
C VAL A 116 4.23 -18.30 -11.15
N GLN A 117 4.78 -18.48 -9.95
CA GLN A 117 3.98 -18.66 -8.74
C GLN A 117 3.70 -17.28 -8.13
N THR A 118 2.43 -16.96 -7.94
CA THR A 118 1.93 -15.73 -7.28
C THR A 118 1.50 -16.00 -5.85
#